data_AF-A0A1Q9P4Q8-F1
#
_entry.id   AF-A0A1Q9P4Q8-F1
#
_cell.length_a   1.000
_cell.length_b   1.000
_cell.length_c   1.000
_cell.angle_alpha   90.00
_cell.angle_beta   90.00
_cell.angle_gamma   90.00
#
_symmetry.space_group_name_H-M   'P 1'
#
loop_
_entity.id
_entity.type
_entity.pdbx_description
1 polymer ?
#
loop_
_entity_poly.entity_id
_entity_poly.type
_entity_poly.pdbx_seq_one_letter_code
_entity_poly.pdbx_strand_id
1 'polypeptide(L)'
;MVEKNYEKIKLEIDSVEQSVNSKITRMKDILNNMSNEINSQMKISAEVSSQSNSLEKTVSELRNTKENLNDQMSVLSNDVDGLKNEFSKYESDVNELKLKNSDLNTELGSLNLEQEKLINNIKNHTDTISNEKVKFQHAENSYTERVASIEKEIEETSMMASNKGTEYKVLEKLVKDNYVSISFYDVCKVMTQSGVENLDRLVLASGVDKNAVIETLNDLHARGIVTFEDNSGKFTILKEFSV
;
A
#
# COMPACT_ATOMS: atom_id res chain seq x y z
N MET A 1 105.74 -120.90 -44.14
CA MET A 1 104.79 -120.05 -44.91
C MET A 1 103.48 -119.85 -44.14
N VAL A 2 102.90 -120.90 -43.56
CA VAL A 2 101.65 -120.83 -42.76
C VAL A 2 101.77 -119.93 -41.52
N GLU A 3 102.86 -120.05 -40.75
CA GLU A 3 103.07 -119.29 -39.51
C GLU A 3 103.20 -117.77 -39.73
N LYS A 4 103.89 -117.36 -40.80
CA LYS A 4 103.99 -115.94 -41.21
C LYS A 4 102.64 -115.35 -41.63
N ASN A 5 101.79 -116.16 -42.27
CA ASN A 5 100.43 -115.73 -42.64
C ASN A 5 99.51 -115.64 -41.41
N TYR A 6 99.68 -116.55 -40.44
CA TYR A 6 98.96 -116.50 -39.17
C TYR A 6 99.27 -115.24 -38.36
N GLU A 7 100.56 -114.90 -38.20
CA GLU A 7 100.97 -113.67 -37.49
C GLU A 7 100.49 -112.40 -38.20
N LYS A 8 100.50 -112.38 -39.53
CA LYS A 8 99.95 -111.26 -40.29
C LYS A 8 98.44 -111.08 -40.04
N ILE A 9 97.68 -112.17 -40.09
CA ILE A 9 96.23 -112.15 -39.83
C ILE A 9 95.94 -111.70 -38.39
N LYS A 10 96.74 -112.17 -37.42
CA LYS A 10 96.60 -111.76 -36.02
C LYS A 10 96.82 -110.26 -35.82
N LEU A 11 97.86 -109.68 -36.42
CA LEU A 11 98.10 -108.24 -36.38
C LEU A 11 96.99 -107.43 -37.06
N GLU A 12 96.44 -107.94 -38.18
CA GLU A 12 95.28 -107.33 -38.84
C GLU A 12 94.03 -107.37 -37.95
N ILE A 13 93.77 -108.48 -37.25
CA ILE A 13 92.67 -108.61 -36.27
C ILE A 13 92.85 -107.63 -35.10
N ASP A 14 94.04 -107.57 -34.49
CA ASP A 14 94.32 -106.68 -33.36
C ASP A 14 94.15 -105.21 -33.77
N SER A 15 94.60 -104.85 -34.98
CA SER A 15 94.44 -103.50 -35.53
C SER A 15 92.96 -103.15 -35.76
N VAL A 16 92.18 -104.09 -36.31
CA VAL A 16 90.73 -103.94 -36.48
C VAL A 16 90.04 -103.80 -35.12
N GLU A 17 90.38 -104.63 -34.14
CA GLU A 17 89.82 -104.58 -32.79
C GLU A 17 90.11 -103.23 -32.11
N GLN A 18 91.34 -102.72 -32.19
CA GLN A 18 91.69 -101.39 -31.69
C GLN A 18 90.90 -100.27 -32.41
N SER A 19 90.76 -100.36 -33.73
CA SER A 19 89.98 -99.39 -34.52
C SER A 19 88.50 -99.42 -34.13
N VAL A 20 87.92 -100.60 -33.95
CA VAL A 20 86.53 -100.78 -33.51
C VAL A 20 86.36 -100.24 -32.09
N ASN A 21 87.24 -100.60 -31.16
CA ASN A 21 87.16 -100.15 -29.77
C ASN A 21 87.30 -98.63 -29.65
N SER A 22 88.21 -98.00 -30.39
CA SER A 22 88.34 -96.54 -30.40
C SER A 22 87.09 -95.84 -30.97
N LYS A 23 86.48 -96.39 -32.03
CA LYS A 23 85.20 -95.90 -32.56
C LYS A 23 84.06 -96.07 -31.56
N ILE A 24 83.98 -97.22 -30.87
CA ILE A 24 82.97 -97.47 -29.82
C ILE A 24 83.11 -96.45 -28.69
N THR A 25 84.33 -96.19 -28.22
CA THR A 25 84.57 -95.17 -27.17
C THR A 25 84.11 -93.80 -27.64
N ARG A 26 84.51 -93.38 -28.86
CA ARG A 26 84.09 -92.09 -29.41
C ARG A 26 82.57 -92.00 -29.58
N MET A 27 81.91 -93.08 -29.99
CA MET A 27 80.45 -93.14 -30.09
C MET A 27 79.78 -93.00 -28.72
N LYS A 28 80.32 -93.64 -27.67
CA LYS A 28 79.81 -93.50 -26.30
C LYS A 28 79.93 -92.06 -25.80
N ASP A 29 81.05 -91.40 -26.05
CA ASP A 29 81.25 -90.01 -25.66
C ASP A 29 80.28 -89.06 -26.37
N ILE A 30 80.09 -89.27 -27.68
CA ILE A 30 79.09 -88.52 -28.46
C ILE A 30 77.68 -88.74 -27.90
N LEU A 31 77.29 -89.99 -27.61
CA LEU A 31 75.97 -90.31 -27.05
C LEU A 31 75.77 -89.66 -25.68
N ASN A 32 76.78 -89.69 -24.81
CA ASN A 32 76.71 -89.04 -23.50
C ASN A 32 76.55 -87.52 -23.64
N ASN A 33 77.30 -86.88 -24.53
CA ASN A 33 77.18 -85.45 -24.80
C ASN A 33 75.81 -85.08 -25.34
N MET A 34 75.31 -85.83 -26.33
CA MET A 34 73.96 -85.64 -26.87
C MET A 34 72.89 -85.81 -25.79
N SER A 35 73.02 -86.82 -24.92
CA SER A 35 72.08 -87.03 -23.81
C SER A 35 72.05 -85.84 -22.85
N ASN A 36 73.21 -85.25 -22.54
CA ASN A 36 73.31 -84.08 -21.67
C ASN A 36 72.69 -82.83 -22.32
N GLU A 37 72.90 -82.64 -23.63
CA GLU A 37 72.32 -81.52 -24.37
C GLU A 37 70.79 -81.64 -24.46
N ILE A 38 70.27 -82.84 -24.76
CA ILE A 38 68.82 -83.12 -24.77
C ILE A 38 68.20 -82.79 -23.41
N ASN A 39 68.81 -83.24 -22.31
CA ASN A 39 68.32 -82.95 -20.97
C ASN A 39 68.31 -81.44 -20.66
N SER A 40 69.34 -80.71 -21.11
CA SER A 40 69.43 -79.26 -20.94
C SER A 40 68.35 -78.53 -21.74
N GLN A 41 68.11 -78.94 -22.99
CA GLN A 41 67.06 -78.38 -23.84
C GLN A 41 65.66 -78.67 -23.30
N MET A 42 65.42 -79.87 -22.77
CA MET A 42 64.15 -80.21 -22.12
C MET A 42 63.86 -79.28 -20.93
N LYS A 43 64.88 -78.97 -20.11
CA LYS A 43 64.73 -78.03 -18.99
C LYS A 43 64.37 -76.62 -19.48
N ILE A 44 65.09 -76.11 -20.49
CA ILE A 44 64.80 -74.79 -21.08
C ILE A 44 63.38 -74.74 -21.66
N SER A 45 62.96 -75.80 -22.37
CA SER A 45 61.62 -75.88 -22.94
C SER A 45 60.52 -75.84 -21.88
N ALA A 46 60.72 -76.51 -20.74
CA ALA A 46 59.80 -76.47 -19.61
C ALA A 46 59.73 -75.07 -18.97
N GLU A 47 60.87 -74.39 -18.80
CA GLU A 47 60.94 -73.03 -18.26
C GLU A 47 60.23 -72.01 -19.18
N VAL A 48 60.49 -72.07 -20.48
CA VAL A 48 59.83 -71.21 -21.48
C VAL A 48 58.32 -71.45 -21.49
N SER A 49 57.88 -72.71 -21.41
CA SER A 49 56.45 -73.04 -21.36
C SER A 49 55.78 -72.45 -20.10
N SER A 50 56.46 -72.53 -18.95
CA SER A 50 55.98 -71.93 -17.70
C SER A 50 55.89 -70.39 -17.79
N GLN A 51 56.90 -69.74 -18.36
CA GLN A 51 56.92 -68.30 -18.58
C GLN A 51 55.81 -67.86 -19.54
N SER A 52 55.60 -68.60 -20.63
CA SER A 52 54.52 -68.34 -21.60
C SER A 52 53.15 -68.38 -20.93
N ASN A 53 52.87 -69.42 -20.15
CA ASN A 53 51.62 -69.56 -19.40
C ASN A 53 51.43 -68.43 -18.37
N SER A 54 52.51 -67.97 -17.73
CA SER A 54 52.48 -66.83 -16.81
C SER A 54 52.13 -65.54 -17.54
N LEU A 55 52.77 -65.27 -18.69
CA LEU A 55 52.47 -64.11 -19.53
C LEU A 55 51.02 -64.10 -20.01
N GLU A 56 50.48 -65.25 -20.44
CA GLU A 56 49.09 -65.34 -20.90
C GLU A 56 48.09 -64.95 -19.80
N LYS A 57 48.35 -65.34 -18.55
CA LYS A 57 47.54 -64.94 -17.39
C LYS A 57 47.61 -63.43 -17.17
N THR A 58 48.81 -62.86 -17.12
CA THR A 58 49.01 -61.41 -16.96
C THR A 58 48.31 -60.62 -18.07
N VAL A 59 48.42 -61.07 -19.33
CA VAL A 59 47.75 -60.42 -20.47
C VAL A 59 46.22 -60.47 -20.30
N SER A 60 45.68 -61.59 -19.80
CA SER A 60 44.24 -61.72 -19.55
C SER A 60 43.76 -60.80 -18.42
N GLU A 61 44.51 -60.70 -17.33
CA GLU A 61 44.23 -59.78 -16.22
C GLU A 61 44.27 -58.31 -16.65
N LEU A 62 45.25 -57.94 -17.48
CA LEU A 62 45.36 -56.59 -18.03
C LEU A 62 44.20 -56.26 -18.97
N ARG A 63 43.71 -57.22 -19.77
CA ARG A 63 42.51 -57.02 -20.61
C ARG A 63 41.28 -56.75 -19.76
N ASN A 64 41.04 -57.54 -18.72
CA ASN A 64 39.90 -57.34 -17.81
C ASN A 64 40.00 -55.99 -17.09
N THR A 65 41.21 -55.61 -16.64
CA THR A 65 41.43 -54.31 -16.00
C THR A 65 41.13 -53.15 -16.96
N LYS A 66 41.58 -53.25 -18.21
CA LYS A 66 41.31 -52.25 -19.25
C LYS A 66 39.81 -52.12 -19.52
N GLU A 67 39.08 -53.22 -19.61
CA GLU A 67 37.64 -53.22 -19.82
C GLU A 67 36.90 -52.52 -18.68
N ASN A 68 37.20 -52.90 -17.43
CA ASN A 68 36.62 -52.25 -16.26
C ASN A 68 36.94 -50.74 -16.19
N LEU A 69 38.15 -50.32 -16.56
CA LEU A 69 38.50 -48.90 -16.63
C LEU A 69 37.71 -48.15 -17.71
N ASN A 70 37.45 -48.77 -18.85
CA ASN A 70 36.62 -48.17 -19.90
C ASN A 70 35.19 -47.98 -19.42
N ASP A 71 34.62 -48.96 -18.71
CA ASP A 71 33.27 -48.86 -18.15
C ASP A 71 33.19 -47.72 -17.13
N GLN A 72 34.15 -47.63 -16.22
CA GLN A 72 34.25 -46.53 -15.25
C GLN A 72 34.37 -45.16 -15.95
N MET A 73 35.16 -45.08 -17.02
CA MET A 73 35.32 -43.85 -17.81
C MET A 73 34.00 -43.45 -18.51
N SER A 74 33.22 -44.43 -18.99
CA SER A 74 31.91 -44.17 -19.58
C SER A 74 30.91 -43.65 -18.55
N VAL A 75 30.89 -44.21 -17.34
CA VAL A 75 30.03 -43.73 -16.25
C VAL A 75 30.39 -42.29 -15.87
N LEU A 76 31.69 -42.02 -15.65
CA LEU A 76 32.16 -40.67 -15.33
C LEU A 76 31.83 -39.66 -16.42
N SER A 77 31.89 -40.05 -17.69
CA SER A 77 31.51 -39.17 -18.80
C SER A 77 30.03 -38.79 -18.73
N ASN A 78 29.15 -39.75 -18.44
CA ASN A 78 27.72 -39.50 -18.30
C ASN A 78 27.42 -38.61 -17.08
N ASP A 79 28.09 -38.84 -15.95
CA ASP A 79 27.94 -38.02 -14.75
C ASP A 79 28.36 -36.57 -15.02
N VAL A 80 29.48 -36.36 -15.71
CA VAL A 80 29.95 -35.03 -16.11
C VAL A 80 28.93 -34.32 -17.00
N ASP A 81 28.35 -35.01 -17.97
CA ASP A 81 27.34 -34.41 -18.85
C ASP A 81 26.02 -34.13 -18.10
N GLY A 82 25.64 -34.97 -17.14
CA GLY A 82 24.55 -34.71 -16.21
C GLY A 82 24.78 -33.43 -15.40
N LEU A 83 25.95 -33.29 -14.79
CA LEU A 83 26.32 -32.10 -14.01
C LEU A 83 26.36 -30.83 -14.86
N LYS A 84 26.83 -30.89 -16.11
CA LYS A 84 26.78 -29.73 -17.02
C LYS A 84 25.34 -29.27 -17.26
N ASN A 85 24.42 -30.20 -17.50
CA ASN A 85 23.02 -29.87 -17.74
C ASN A 85 22.37 -29.24 -16.50
N GLU A 86 22.64 -29.79 -15.31
CA GLU A 86 22.16 -29.20 -14.05
C GLU A 86 22.73 -27.80 -13.84
N PHE A 87 24.02 -27.60 -14.09
CA PHE A 87 24.68 -26.30 -13.97
C PHE A 87 24.04 -25.26 -14.91
N SER A 88 23.80 -25.60 -16.17
CA SER A 88 23.12 -24.71 -17.12
C SER A 88 21.69 -24.36 -16.68
N LYS A 89 20.98 -25.32 -16.06
CA LYS A 89 19.65 -25.05 -15.49
C LYS A 89 19.74 -24.05 -14.33
N TYR A 90 20.66 -24.26 -13.39
CA TYR A 90 20.86 -23.32 -12.28
C TYR A 90 21.28 -21.93 -12.76
N GLU A 91 22.09 -21.83 -13.81
CA GLU A 91 22.44 -20.54 -14.41
C GLU A 91 21.21 -19.80 -14.96
N SER A 92 20.30 -20.53 -15.63
CA SER A 92 19.03 -20.00 -16.10
C SER A 92 18.15 -19.52 -14.93
N ASP A 93 17.98 -20.35 -13.90
CA ASP A 93 17.16 -20.02 -12.72
C ASP A 93 17.70 -18.77 -12.00
N VAL A 94 19.03 -18.64 -11.86
CA VAL A 94 19.67 -17.45 -11.27
C VAL A 94 19.40 -16.20 -12.09
N ASN A 95 19.44 -16.28 -13.42
CA ASN A 95 19.16 -15.14 -14.28
C ASN A 95 17.70 -14.70 -14.21
N GLU A 96 16.76 -15.65 -14.16
CA GLU A 96 15.33 -15.35 -13.96
C GLU A 96 15.09 -14.66 -12.60
N LEU A 97 15.70 -15.18 -11.53
CA LEU A 97 15.61 -14.56 -10.20
C LEU A 97 16.19 -13.14 -10.17
N LYS A 98 17.29 -12.87 -10.89
CA LYS A 98 17.85 -11.52 -11.02
C LYS A 98 16.88 -10.56 -11.71
N LEU A 99 16.24 -10.99 -12.79
CA LEU A 99 15.24 -10.17 -13.49
C LEU A 99 14.04 -9.87 -12.58
N LYS A 100 13.49 -10.90 -11.94
CA LYS A 100 12.37 -10.74 -11.00
C LYS A 100 12.72 -9.79 -9.85
N ASN A 101 13.94 -9.86 -9.31
CA ASN A 101 14.40 -8.95 -8.27
C ASN A 101 14.52 -7.49 -8.78
N SER A 102 14.94 -7.29 -10.03
CA SER A 102 14.99 -5.96 -10.66
C SER A 102 13.60 -5.36 -10.82
N ASP A 103 12.63 -6.17 -11.25
CA ASP A 103 11.23 -5.76 -11.41
C ASP A 103 10.62 -5.36 -10.06
N LEU A 104 10.81 -6.19 -9.03
CA LEU A 104 10.34 -5.89 -7.66
C LEU A 104 10.94 -4.59 -7.10
N ASN A 105 12.22 -4.33 -7.34
CA ASN A 105 12.85 -3.07 -6.92
C ASN A 105 12.25 -1.85 -7.64
N THR A 106 11.88 -2.01 -8.90
CA THR A 106 11.22 -0.94 -9.68
C THR A 106 9.80 -0.68 -9.17
N GLU A 107 9.05 -1.74 -8.86
CA GLU A 107 7.71 -1.63 -8.27
C GLU A 107 7.76 -0.97 -6.89
N LEU A 108 8.70 -1.39 -6.03
CA LEU A 108 8.91 -0.80 -4.71
C LEU A 108 9.28 0.69 -4.80
N GLY A 109 10.14 1.06 -5.74
CA GLY A 109 10.46 2.47 -6.01
C GLY A 109 9.23 3.29 -6.42
N SER A 110 8.37 2.73 -7.24
CA SER A 110 7.12 3.38 -7.68
C SER A 110 6.14 3.57 -6.52
N LEU A 111 5.96 2.54 -5.69
CA LEU A 111 5.12 2.59 -4.49
C LEU A 111 5.60 3.65 -3.49
N ASN A 112 6.92 3.75 -3.27
CA ASN A 112 7.49 4.77 -2.39
C ASN A 112 7.18 6.19 -2.89
N LEU A 113 7.31 6.44 -4.19
CA LEU A 113 6.95 7.74 -4.78
C LEU A 113 5.47 8.07 -4.63
N GLU A 114 4.59 7.07 -4.78
CA GLU A 114 3.16 7.24 -4.55
C GLU A 114 2.85 7.54 -3.08
N GLN A 115 3.51 6.83 -2.15
CA GLN A 115 3.39 7.07 -0.73
C GLN A 115 3.83 8.49 -0.35
N GLU A 116 4.95 8.97 -0.88
CA GLU A 116 5.42 10.35 -0.65
C GLU A 116 4.43 11.40 -1.16
N LYS A 117 3.84 11.17 -2.35
CA LYS A 117 2.78 12.05 -2.88
C LYS A 117 1.57 12.09 -1.96
N LEU A 118 1.11 10.94 -1.48
CA LEU A 118 -0.02 10.86 -0.56
C LEU A 118 0.27 11.56 0.76
N ILE A 119 1.46 11.37 1.33
CA ILE A 119 1.89 12.06 2.57
C ILE A 119 1.86 13.58 2.37
N ASN A 120 2.42 14.08 1.27
CA ASN A 120 2.40 15.51 0.97
C ASN A 120 0.97 16.05 0.78
N ASN A 121 0.11 15.30 0.11
CA ASN A 121 -1.29 15.67 -0.04
C ASN A 121 -2.01 15.74 1.31
N ILE A 122 -1.84 14.74 2.17
CA ILE A 122 -2.44 14.73 3.52
C ILE A 122 -1.95 15.92 4.33
N LYS A 123 -0.66 16.23 4.27
CA LYS A 123 -0.08 17.40 4.95
C LYS A 123 -0.74 18.70 4.49
N ASN A 124 -0.83 18.91 3.17
CA ASN A 124 -1.46 20.10 2.61
C ASN A 124 -2.93 20.23 3.04
N HIS A 125 -3.71 19.14 2.99
CA HIS A 125 -5.10 19.15 3.44
C HIS A 125 -5.21 19.42 4.94
N THR A 126 -4.30 18.89 5.75
CA THR A 126 -4.23 19.15 7.19
C THR A 126 -4.02 20.64 7.47
N ASP A 127 -3.10 21.28 6.75
CA ASP A 127 -2.83 22.71 6.86
C ASP A 127 -4.06 23.54 6.43
N THR A 128 -4.73 23.16 5.34
CA THR A 128 -5.98 23.81 4.90
C THR A 128 -7.07 23.71 5.95
N ILE A 129 -7.33 22.52 6.48
CA ILE A 129 -8.35 22.29 7.52
C ILE A 129 -8.02 23.11 8.78
N SER A 130 -6.75 23.16 9.17
CA SER A 130 -6.31 23.96 10.32
C SER A 130 -6.60 25.44 10.12
N ASN A 131 -6.30 25.99 8.93
CA ASN A 131 -6.58 27.38 8.58
C ASN A 131 -8.09 27.68 8.52
N GLU A 132 -8.89 26.78 7.95
CA GLU A 132 -10.35 26.93 7.90
C GLU A 132 -10.97 26.89 9.30
N LYS A 133 -10.48 26.00 10.17
CA LYS A 133 -10.92 25.94 11.57
C LYS A 133 -10.71 27.28 12.28
N VAL A 134 -9.57 27.93 12.10
CA VAL A 134 -9.29 29.25 12.68
C VAL A 134 -10.26 30.31 12.15
N LYS A 135 -10.56 30.30 10.84
CA LYS A 135 -11.53 31.22 10.23
C LYS A 135 -12.94 31.02 10.81
N PHE A 136 -13.38 29.77 10.95
CA PHE A 136 -14.68 29.48 11.56
C PHE A 136 -14.73 29.89 13.03
N GLN A 137 -13.66 29.65 13.80
CA GLN A 137 -13.60 30.12 15.19
C GLN A 137 -13.72 31.63 15.29
N HIS A 138 -13.04 32.38 14.40
CA HIS A 138 -13.14 33.83 14.37
C HIS A 138 -14.55 34.31 14.01
N ALA A 139 -15.18 33.68 13.02
CA ALA A 139 -16.55 33.97 12.64
C ALA A 139 -17.54 33.67 13.79
N GLU A 140 -17.39 32.52 14.45
CA GLU A 140 -18.20 32.12 15.62
C GLU A 140 -18.10 33.15 16.76
N ASN A 141 -16.89 33.59 17.09
CA ASN A 141 -16.67 34.62 18.11
C ASN A 141 -17.36 35.94 17.71
N SER A 142 -17.21 36.37 16.45
CA SER A 142 -17.85 37.58 15.95
C SER A 142 -19.38 37.51 15.99
N TYR A 143 -19.97 36.37 15.62
CA TYR A 143 -21.42 36.18 15.73
C TYR A 143 -21.89 36.16 17.17
N THR A 144 -21.14 35.53 18.08
CA THR A 144 -21.45 35.50 19.52
C THR A 144 -21.47 36.92 20.10
N GLU A 145 -20.48 37.75 19.77
CA GLU A 145 -20.44 39.16 20.18
C GLU A 145 -21.63 39.96 19.63
N ARG A 146 -22.00 39.75 18.35
CA ARG A 146 -23.16 40.42 17.76
C ARG A 146 -24.47 40.00 18.41
N VAL A 147 -24.64 38.72 18.72
CA VAL A 147 -25.83 38.21 19.41
C VAL A 147 -25.95 38.85 20.79
N ALA A 148 -24.86 38.88 21.58
CA ALA A 148 -24.85 39.52 22.89
C ALA A 148 -25.19 41.02 22.82
N SER A 149 -24.71 41.73 21.80
CA SER A 149 -25.07 43.14 21.57
C SER A 149 -26.56 43.32 21.29
N ILE A 150 -27.13 42.48 20.42
CA ILE A 150 -28.56 42.52 20.08
C ILE A 150 -29.43 42.18 21.29
N GLU A 151 -29.04 41.17 22.08
CA GLU A 151 -29.75 40.81 23.32
C GLU A 151 -29.82 42.00 24.28
N LYS A 152 -28.72 42.75 24.43
CA LYS A 152 -28.68 43.97 25.23
C LYS A 152 -29.60 45.06 24.68
N GLU A 153 -29.58 45.32 23.37
CA GLU A 153 -30.46 46.30 22.73
C GLU A 153 -31.95 45.95 22.91
N ILE A 154 -32.29 44.66 22.84
CA ILE A 154 -33.65 44.16 23.09
C ILE A 154 -34.06 44.43 24.54
N GLU A 155 -33.17 44.15 25.51
CA GLU A 155 -33.44 44.38 26.93
C GLU A 155 -33.68 45.87 27.22
N GLU A 156 -32.82 46.75 26.69
CA GLU A 156 -32.97 48.21 26.78
C GLU A 156 -34.30 48.69 26.19
N THR A 157 -34.64 48.20 24.99
CA THR A 157 -35.90 48.56 24.32
C THR A 157 -37.12 48.06 25.09
N SER A 158 -37.05 46.85 25.67
CA SER A 158 -38.11 46.27 26.50
C SER A 158 -38.34 47.09 27.77
N MET A 159 -37.27 47.55 28.43
CA MET A 159 -37.37 48.46 29.58
C MET A 159 -38.01 49.79 29.20
N MET A 160 -37.61 50.40 28.08
CA MET A 160 -38.21 51.65 27.59
C MET A 160 -39.71 51.47 27.29
N ALA A 161 -40.09 50.38 26.63
CA ALA A 161 -41.49 50.07 26.33
C ALA A 161 -42.32 49.89 27.61
N SER A 162 -41.79 49.19 28.62
CA SER A 162 -42.43 49.01 29.93
C SER A 162 -42.63 50.33 30.67
N ASN A 163 -41.60 51.18 30.69
CA ASN A 163 -41.68 52.52 31.29
C ASN A 163 -42.73 53.38 30.59
N LYS A 164 -42.74 53.41 29.26
CA LYS A 164 -43.77 54.10 28.48
C LYS A 164 -45.17 53.55 28.73
N GLY A 165 -45.33 52.22 28.81
CA GLY A 165 -46.60 51.61 29.18
C GLY A 165 -47.08 52.05 30.57
N THR A 166 -46.17 52.25 31.51
CA THR A 166 -46.49 52.77 32.85
C THR A 166 -46.88 54.25 32.80
N GLU A 167 -46.12 55.08 32.08
CA GLU A 167 -46.46 56.49 31.84
C GLU A 167 -47.86 56.65 31.22
N TYR A 168 -48.17 55.85 30.19
CA TYR A 168 -49.50 55.86 29.56
C TYR A 168 -50.61 55.48 30.53
N LYS A 169 -50.44 54.45 31.37
CA LYS A 169 -51.43 54.07 32.39
C LYS A 169 -51.66 55.18 33.41
N VAL A 170 -50.61 55.89 33.82
CA VAL A 170 -50.73 57.04 34.75
C VAL A 170 -51.50 58.17 34.08
N LEU A 171 -51.14 58.55 32.85
CA LEU A 171 -51.84 59.57 32.09
C LEU A 171 -53.31 59.20 31.86
N GLU A 172 -53.60 57.96 31.46
CA GLU A 172 -54.96 57.44 31.29
C GLU A 172 -55.79 57.64 32.56
N LYS A 173 -55.21 57.32 33.74
CA LYS A 173 -55.90 57.52 35.02
C LYS A 173 -56.12 59.00 35.36
N LEU A 174 -55.10 59.85 35.20
CA LEU A 174 -55.21 61.28 35.47
C LEU A 174 -56.26 61.96 34.59
N VAL A 175 -56.37 61.55 33.33
CA VAL A 175 -57.36 62.03 32.38
C VAL A 175 -58.77 61.52 32.75
N LYS A 176 -58.93 60.23 33.09
CA LYS A 176 -60.23 59.66 33.54
C LYS A 176 -60.76 60.31 34.82
N ASP A 177 -59.86 60.60 35.76
CA ASP A 177 -60.17 61.22 37.04
C ASP A 177 -60.30 62.76 36.95
N ASN A 178 -60.24 63.35 35.73
CA ASN A 178 -60.29 64.79 35.44
C ASN A 178 -59.20 65.63 36.13
N TYR A 179 -58.05 65.05 36.51
CA TYR A 179 -56.90 65.80 37.06
C TYR A 179 -56.11 66.54 35.98
N VAL A 180 -56.15 66.05 34.74
CA VAL A 180 -55.50 66.66 33.57
C VAL A 180 -56.54 66.80 32.46
N SER A 181 -56.79 68.03 32.02
CA SER A 181 -57.63 68.31 30.85
C SER A 181 -56.77 68.22 29.59
N ILE A 182 -57.19 67.37 28.67
CA ILE A 182 -56.58 67.27 27.34
C ILE A 182 -57.70 67.60 26.37
N SER A 183 -57.57 68.75 25.69
CA SER A 183 -58.59 69.30 24.80
C SER A 183 -59.17 68.25 23.84
N PHE A 184 -58.31 67.41 23.27
CA PHE A 184 -58.72 66.31 22.40
C PHE A 184 -59.61 65.27 23.11
N TYR A 185 -59.21 64.81 24.30
CA TYR A 185 -59.96 63.80 25.07
C TYR A 185 -61.29 64.35 25.57
N ASP A 186 -61.29 65.57 26.10
CA ASP A 186 -62.49 66.20 26.65
C ASP A 186 -63.53 66.43 25.54
N VAL A 187 -63.09 66.85 24.35
CA VAL A 187 -63.93 66.95 23.14
C VAL A 187 -64.44 65.58 22.68
N CYS A 188 -63.57 64.57 22.60
CA CYS A 188 -63.95 63.19 22.22
C CYS A 188 -64.96 62.55 23.20
N LYS A 189 -64.78 62.78 24.50
CA LYS A 189 -65.63 62.24 25.58
C LYS A 189 -67.06 62.77 25.51
N VAL A 190 -67.25 64.03 25.12
CA VAL A 190 -68.57 64.66 25.08
C VAL A 190 -69.21 64.65 23.69
N MET A 191 -68.45 64.48 22.61
CA MET A 191 -69.01 64.48 21.25
C MET A 191 -69.91 63.27 20.94
N THR A 192 -69.75 62.19 21.71
CA THR A 192 -70.62 61.00 21.63
C THR A 192 -71.88 61.14 22.49
N GLN A 193 -72.00 62.21 23.29
CA GLN A 193 -73.16 62.44 24.13
C GLN A 193 -74.35 62.92 23.31
N SER A 194 -75.53 62.40 23.65
CA SER A 194 -76.78 62.80 23.00
C SER A 194 -77.02 64.31 23.14
N GLY A 195 -77.27 65.00 22.03
CA GLY A 195 -77.55 66.44 21.99
C GLY A 195 -76.35 67.34 21.66
N VAL A 196 -75.15 66.79 21.48
CA VAL A 196 -73.94 67.51 21.08
C VAL A 196 -73.70 67.33 19.57
N GLU A 197 -74.40 68.10 18.73
CA GLU A 197 -74.44 67.90 17.26
C GLU A 197 -73.75 69.00 16.45
N ASN A 198 -73.28 70.06 17.11
CA ASN A 198 -72.63 71.19 16.47
C ASN A 198 -71.53 71.76 17.38
N LEU A 199 -70.64 72.53 16.75
CA LEU A 199 -69.44 73.08 17.35
C LEU A 199 -69.74 73.87 18.63
N ASP A 200 -70.77 74.72 18.64
CA ASP A 200 -71.05 75.56 19.81
C ASP A 200 -71.53 74.73 21.01
N ARG A 201 -72.35 73.69 20.77
CA ARG A 201 -72.72 72.74 21.83
C ARG A 201 -71.55 71.89 22.28
N LEU A 202 -70.66 71.54 21.37
CA LEU A 202 -69.46 70.76 21.67
C LEU A 202 -68.44 71.55 22.49
N VAL A 203 -68.25 72.83 22.18
CA VAL A 203 -67.46 73.77 22.97
C VAL A 203 -68.05 73.94 24.37
N LEU A 204 -69.37 74.11 24.46
CA LEU A 204 -70.06 74.26 25.75
C LEU A 204 -69.98 72.98 26.61
N ALA A 205 -70.20 71.81 26.00
CA ALA A 205 -70.20 70.53 26.70
C ALA A 205 -68.80 70.08 27.11
N SER A 206 -67.78 70.36 26.30
CA SER A 206 -66.40 69.95 26.58
C SER A 206 -65.69 70.90 27.55
N GLY A 207 -66.12 72.16 27.63
CA GLY A 207 -65.42 73.20 28.40
C GLY A 207 -64.07 73.61 27.78
N VAL A 208 -63.78 73.14 26.57
CA VAL A 208 -62.56 73.43 25.81
C VAL A 208 -62.77 74.67 24.95
N ASP A 209 -61.73 75.46 24.74
CA ASP A 209 -61.82 76.66 23.91
C ASP A 209 -62.17 76.31 22.46
N LYS A 210 -62.93 77.20 21.81
CA LYS A 210 -63.48 76.97 20.47
C LYS A 210 -62.41 76.64 19.43
N ASN A 211 -61.21 77.22 19.53
CA ASN A 211 -60.14 76.97 18.59
C ASN A 211 -59.58 75.55 18.77
N ALA A 212 -59.34 75.12 20.01
CA ALA A 212 -58.89 73.75 20.29
C ALA A 212 -59.94 72.68 19.93
N VAL A 213 -61.24 72.98 20.04
CA VAL A 213 -62.31 72.09 19.55
C VAL A 213 -62.27 71.97 18.02
N ILE A 214 -62.10 73.09 17.31
CA ILE A 214 -61.95 73.11 15.84
C ILE A 214 -60.72 72.31 15.42
N GLU A 215 -59.57 72.53 16.05
CA GLU A 215 -58.34 71.77 15.78
C GLU A 215 -58.52 70.27 16.01
N THR A 216 -59.19 69.89 17.09
CA THR A 216 -59.51 68.49 17.40
C THR A 216 -60.41 67.87 16.32
N LEU A 217 -61.47 68.56 15.92
CA LEU A 217 -62.38 68.08 14.88
C LEU A 217 -61.68 67.98 13.53
N ASN A 218 -60.77 68.90 13.20
CA ASN A 218 -59.96 68.84 11.99
C ASN A 218 -58.98 67.66 11.98
N ASP A 219 -58.32 67.36 13.10
CA ASP A 219 -57.45 66.18 13.20
C ASP A 219 -58.26 64.87 13.10
N LEU A 220 -59.40 64.79 13.79
CA LEU A 220 -60.32 63.65 13.66
C LEU A 220 -60.86 63.51 12.24
N HIS A 221 -61.11 64.62 11.55
CA HIS A 221 -61.54 64.64 10.16
C HIS A 221 -60.44 64.12 9.24
N ALA A 222 -59.20 64.57 9.42
CA ALA A 222 -58.04 64.10 8.66
C ALA A 222 -57.77 62.60 8.85
N ARG A 223 -58.07 62.05 10.04
CA ARG A 223 -58.00 60.61 10.34
C ARG A 223 -59.21 59.81 9.83
N GLY A 224 -60.20 60.48 9.26
CA GLY A 224 -61.44 59.86 8.75
C GLY A 224 -62.31 59.26 9.86
N ILE A 225 -62.31 59.89 11.03
CA ILE A 225 -63.14 59.50 12.19
C ILE A 225 -64.44 60.31 12.20
N VAL A 226 -64.39 61.59 11.82
CA VAL A 226 -65.56 62.47 11.71
C VAL A 226 -65.60 63.19 10.36
N THR A 227 -66.77 63.65 9.94
CA THR A 227 -66.88 64.81 9.03
C THR A 227 -67.01 66.08 9.86
N PHE A 228 -66.38 67.17 9.43
CA PHE A 228 -66.53 68.46 10.07
C PHE A 228 -66.61 69.54 8.99
N GLU A 229 -67.63 70.40 9.10
CA GLU A 229 -67.84 71.52 8.18
C GLU A 229 -67.57 72.84 8.91
N ASP A 230 -66.43 73.46 8.62
CA ASP A 230 -65.98 74.71 9.28
C ASP A 230 -67.04 75.83 9.23
N ASN A 231 -67.76 75.96 8.10
CA ASN A 231 -68.74 77.02 7.88
C ASN A 231 -70.05 76.84 8.66
N SER A 232 -70.48 75.59 8.89
CA SER A 232 -71.74 75.28 9.57
C SER A 232 -71.53 74.87 11.03
N GLY A 233 -70.28 74.58 11.42
CA GLY A 233 -69.93 74.01 12.72
C GLY A 233 -70.50 72.61 12.92
N LYS A 234 -71.06 71.97 11.89
CA LYS A 234 -71.66 70.65 12.01
C LYS A 234 -70.59 69.57 11.89
N PHE A 235 -70.69 68.54 12.71
CA PHE A 235 -69.84 67.35 12.58
C PHE A 235 -70.68 66.08 12.60
N THR A 236 -70.14 64.97 12.08
CA THR A 236 -70.78 63.65 12.14
C THR A 236 -69.73 62.58 12.34
N ILE A 237 -69.97 61.67 13.28
CA ILE A 237 -69.05 60.56 13.57
C ILE A 237 -69.22 59.50 12.48
N LEU A 238 -68.13 59.19 11.78
CA LEU A 238 -68.10 58.21 10.68
C LEU A 238 -67.65 56.83 11.13
N LYS A 239 -66.82 56.75 12.17
CA LYS A 239 -66.32 55.51 12.76
C LYS A 239 -66.56 55.53 14.25
N GLU A 240 -67.13 54.47 14.81
CA GLU A 240 -67.20 54.31 16.25
C GLU A 240 -65.78 54.22 16.82
N PHE A 241 -65.52 55.00 17.87
CA PHE A 241 -64.30 54.93 18.65
C PHE A 241 -64.69 54.95 20.13
N SER A 242 -64.04 54.12 20.95
CA SER A 242 -64.17 54.22 22.41
C SER A 242 -63.11 55.17 22.94
N VAL A 243 -63.52 56.09 23.80
CA VAL A 243 -62.65 57.01 24.54
C VAL A 243 -62.18 56.35 25.83
#